data_AF-A0A1H3HKW7-F1
#
_entry.id   AF-A0A1H3HKW7-F1
#
_cell.length_a   1.000
_cell.length_b   1.000
_cell.length_c   1.000
_cell.angle_alpha   90.00
_cell.angle_beta   90.00
_cell.angle_gamma   90.00
#
_symmetry.space_group_name_H-M   'P 1'
#
loop_
_entity.id
_entity.type
_entity.pdbx_description
1 polymer ?
#
loop_
_entity_poly.entity_id
_entity_poly.type
_entity_poly.pdbx_seq_one_letter_code
_entity_poly.pdbx_strand_id
1 'polypeptide(L)'
;MFEIRKIHQVSNYVNGENSGLIKKQQELLAIAYSNGYFDKPREMTLQEIAEELDISTSAASGRLRRGVKKLIDLSDVDTAIEPVVE
;
A
#
# COMPACT_ATOMS: atom_id res chain seq x y z
N MET A 1 35.42 -16.08 10.61
CA MET A 1 34.06 -16.65 10.69
C MET A 1 33.11 -15.54 10.33
N PHE A 2 32.44 -15.62 9.18
CA PHE A 2 31.53 -14.57 8.72
C PHE A 2 30.10 -14.94 9.14
N GLU A 3 29.49 -14.17 10.04
CA GLU A 3 28.04 -14.23 10.27
C GLU A 3 27.34 -13.50 9.13
N ILE A 4 26.62 -14.25 8.31
CA ILE A 4 25.73 -13.67 7.30
C ILE A 4 24.53 -13.06 8.05
N ARG A 5 24.59 -11.76 8.32
CA ARG A 5 23.42 -10.99 8.77
C ARG A 5 22.44 -10.84 7.60
N LYS A 6 21.32 -11.56 7.70
CA LYS A 6 20.00 -11.31 7.09
C LYS A 6 20.01 -11.14 5.55
N ILE A 7 19.83 -12.25 4.86
CA ILE A 7 19.49 -12.28 3.44
C ILE A 7 18.01 -11.87 3.31
N HIS A 8 17.73 -10.62 2.92
CA HIS A 8 16.41 -10.27 2.38
C HIS A 8 16.31 -10.90 0.99
N GLN A 9 15.73 -12.09 0.93
CA GLN A 9 15.56 -12.85 -0.30
C GLN A 9 14.66 -12.08 -1.27
N VAL A 10 15.31 -11.45 -2.25
CA VAL A 10 14.71 -11.01 -3.50
C VAL A 10 14.48 -12.26 -4.36
N SER A 11 13.39 -13.01 -4.10
CA SER A 11 12.79 -13.93 -5.09
C SER A 11 11.51 -14.57 -4.55
N ASN A 12 10.38 -13.89 -4.72
CA ASN A 12 9.06 -14.55 -4.82
C ASN A 12 8.35 -14.04 -6.09
N TYR A 13 9.03 -14.20 -7.22
CA TYR A 13 8.40 -14.55 -8.50
C TYR A 13 8.35 -16.08 -8.47
N VAL A 14 7.25 -16.84 -8.56
CA VAL A 14 6.03 -16.69 -9.34
C VAL A 14 4.96 -17.60 -8.70
N ASN A 15 3.82 -17.05 -8.31
CA ASN A 15 2.54 -17.76 -8.37
C ASN A 15 1.67 -16.93 -9.30
N GLY A 16 1.27 -17.50 -10.43
CA GLY A 16 0.67 -16.83 -11.60
C GLY A 16 -0.62 -16.05 -11.37
N GLU A 17 -1.13 -15.96 -10.14
CA GLU A 17 -2.30 -15.14 -9.79
C GLU A 17 -2.10 -14.29 -8.51
N ASN A 18 -0.91 -14.30 -7.90
CA ASN A 18 -0.68 -13.68 -6.58
C ASN A 18 0.64 -12.89 -6.47
N SER A 19 1.26 -12.51 -7.58
CA SER A 19 2.31 -11.47 -7.62
C SER A 19 1.73 -10.06 -7.42
N GLY A 20 0.50 -9.92 -6.93
CA GLY A 20 -0.22 -8.66 -6.82
C GLY A 20 0.11 -7.86 -5.56
N LEU A 21 1.37 -7.49 -5.36
CA LEU A 21 1.66 -6.18 -4.77
C LEU A 21 2.16 -5.17 -5.80
N ILE A 22 1.98 -5.50 -7.08
CA ILE A 22 2.91 -5.09 -8.11
C ILE A 22 2.19 -4.18 -9.12
N LYS A 23 2.77 -2.99 -9.33
CA LYS A 23 2.26 -1.85 -10.11
C LYS A 23 0.95 -1.24 -9.65
N LYS A 24 -0.20 -1.91 -9.78
CA LYS A 24 -1.53 -1.26 -9.63
C LYS A 24 -1.81 -0.69 -8.23
N GLN A 25 -1.21 -1.26 -7.19
CA GLN A 25 -1.36 -0.75 -5.82
C GLN A 25 -0.40 0.41 -5.55
N GLN A 26 0.82 0.34 -6.07
CA GLN A 26 1.81 1.43 -6.00
C GLN A 26 1.35 2.64 -6.81
N GLU A 27 0.84 2.40 -8.02
CA GLU A 27 0.25 3.41 -8.89
C GLU A 27 -0.91 4.13 -8.21
N LEU A 28 -1.86 3.38 -7.64
CA LEU A 28 -2.97 3.99 -6.91
C LEU A 28 -2.49 4.78 -5.69
N LEU A 29 -1.53 4.27 -4.92
CA LEU A 29 -0.97 4.99 -3.77
C LEU A 29 -0.23 6.26 -4.19
N ALA A 30 0.51 6.22 -5.30
CA ALA A 30 1.22 7.36 -5.84
C ALA A 30 0.27 8.44 -6.37
N ILE A 31 -0.77 8.05 -7.11
CA ILE A 31 -1.83 8.96 -7.58
C ILE A 31 -2.56 9.56 -6.38
N ALA A 32 -2.96 8.75 -5.40
CA ALA A 32 -3.63 9.24 -4.20
C ALA A 32 -2.75 10.25 -3.43
N TYR A 33 -1.47 9.94 -3.24
CA TYR A 33 -0.53 10.85 -2.59
C TYR A 33 -0.33 12.15 -3.36
N SER A 34 -0.12 12.06 -4.68
CA SER A 34 0.20 13.23 -5.51
C SER A 34 -0.98 14.16 -5.72
N ASN A 35 -2.21 13.66 -5.60
CA ASN A 35 -3.44 14.44 -5.72
C ASN A 35 -4.07 14.78 -4.35
N GLY A 36 -3.31 14.73 -3.26
CA GLY A 36 -3.76 15.20 -1.95
C GLY A 36 -4.90 14.41 -1.31
N TYR A 37 -5.04 13.12 -1.65
CA TYR A 37 -6.02 12.22 -1.00
C TYR A 37 -5.78 12.09 0.50
N PHE A 38 -4.51 12.15 0.92
CA PHE A 38 -4.08 12.03 2.31
C PHE A 38 -3.98 13.38 3.03
N ASP A 39 -4.28 14.49 2.35
CA ASP A 39 -4.14 15.84 2.90
C ASP A 39 -5.36 16.26 3.73
N LYS A 40 -5.20 17.37 4.45
CA LYS A 40 -6.26 17.98 5.26
C LYS A 40 -6.35 19.49 4.98
N PRO A 41 -7.43 19.98 4.32
CA PRO A 41 -8.52 19.21 3.71
C PRO A 41 -8.02 18.32 2.55
N ARG A 42 -8.78 17.27 2.22
CA ARG A 42 -8.44 16.44 1.05
C ARG A 42 -8.62 17.24 -0.23
N GLU A 43 -7.66 17.16 -1.12
CA GLU A 43 -7.75 17.78 -2.45
C GLU A 43 -8.45 16.87 -3.46
N MET A 44 -8.43 15.55 -3.24
CA MET A 44 -9.10 14.57 -4.08
C MET A 44 -9.74 13.44 -3.26
N THR A 45 -10.87 12.94 -3.74
CA THR A 45 -11.61 11.83 -3.15
C THR A 45 -11.20 10.48 -3.76
N LEU A 46 -11.52 9.38 -3.05
CA LEU A 46 -11.27 8.04 -3.56
C LEU A 46 -12.12 7.71 -4.80
N GLN A 47 -13.28 8.38 -4.95
CA GLN A 47 -14.15 8.22 -6.10
C GLN A 47 -13.51 8.85 -7.34
N GLU A 48 -13.03 10.09 -7.25
CA GLU A 48 -12.35 10.76 -8.36
C GLU A 48 -11.09 9.98 -8.80
N ILE A 49 -10.33 9.42 -7.85
CA ILE A 49 -9.18 8.53 -8.17
C ILE A 49 -9.63 7.25 -8.90
N ALA A 50 -10.79 6.70 -8.52
CA ALA A 50 -11.33 5.52 -9.18
C ALA A 50 -11.78 5.82 -10.62
N GLU A 51 -12.37 7.00 -10.84
CA GLU A 51 -12.75 7.52 -12.15
C GLU A 51 -11.51 7.75 -13.04
N GLU A 52 -10.44 8.35 -12.51
CA GLU A 52 -9.17 8.54 -13.25
C GLU A 52 -8.53 7.21 -13.67
N LEU A 53 -8.65 6.18 -12.83
CA LEU A 53 -8.09 4.86 -13.08
C LEU A 53 -9.00 3.92 -13.88
N ASP A 54 -10.20 4.37 -14.28
CA ASP A 54 -11.25 3.57 -14.94
C ASP A 54 -11.54 2.27 -14.18
N ILE A 55 -11.78 2.38 -12.88
CA ILE A 55 -12.14 1.27 -11.99
C ILE A 55 -13.29 1.63 -11.07
N SER A 56 -13.93 0.61 -10.48
CA SER A 56 -14.90 0.88 -9.43
C SER A 56 -14.25 1.46 -8.17
N THR A 57 -15.00 2.30 -7.45
CA THR A 57 -14.58 2.82 -6.13
C THR A 57 -14.28 1.69 -5.14
N SER A 58 -15.00 0.56 -5.23
CA SER A 58 -14.74 -0.64 -4.41
C SER A 58 -13.40 -1.29 -4.74
N ALA A 59 -13.01 -1.33 -6.02
CA ALA A 59 -11.71 -1.81 -6.45
C ALA A 59 -10.58 -0.87 -6.00
N ALA A 60 -10.77 0.45 -6.14
CA ALA A 60 -9.84 1.46 -5.64
C ALA A 60 -9.63 1.33 -4.13
N SER A 61 -10.71 1.22 -3.36
CA SER A 61 -10.71 1.02 -1.91
C SER A 61 -9.97 -0.27 -1.49
N GLY A 62 -10.19 -1.36 -2.23
CA GLY A 62 -9.48 -2.62 -2.00
C GLY A 62 -7.98 -2.52 -2.29
N ARG A 63 -7.60 -1.86 -3.38
CA ARG A 63 -6.19 -1.61 -3.75
C ARG A 63 -5.49 -0.74 -2.71
N LEU A 64 -6.13 0.36 -2.28
CA LEU A 64 -5.61 1.27 -1.27
C LEU A 64 -5.33 0.54 0.05
N ARG A 65 -6.32 -0.20 0.59
CA ARG A 65 -6.15 -0.96 1.84
C ARG A 65 -5.01 -1.97 1.77
N ARG A 66 -4.93 -2.74 0.68
CA ARG A 66 -3.86 -3.74 0.52
C ARG A 66 -2.48 -3.09 0.37
N GLY A 67 -2.41 -1.97 -0.35
CA GLY A 67 -1.18 -1.19 -0.51
C GLY A 67 -0.68 -0.64 0.83
N VAL A 68 -1.54 0.03 1.60
CA VAL A 68 -1.19 0.55 2.93
C VAL A 68 -0.79 -0.58 3.87
N LYS A 69 -1.54 -1.69 3.91
CA LYS A 69 -1.18 -2.86 4.72
C LYS A 69 0.23 -3.35 4.41
N LYS A 70 0.59 -3.46 3.13
CA LYS A 70 1.94 -3.88 2.75
C LYS A 70 3.02 -2.89 3.19
N LEU A 71 2.76 -1.58 3.07
CA LEU A 71 3.72 -0.57 3.55
C LEU A 71 3.97 -0.71 5.05
N ILE A 72 2.90 -0.95 5.84
CA ILE A 72 3.02 -1.20 7.29
C ILE A 72 3.85 -2.47 7.54
N ASP A 73 3.50 -3.59 6.89
CA ASP A 73 4.22 -4.86 7.00
C ASP A 73 5.72 -4.73 6.64
N LEU A 74 6.09 -3.78 5.77
CA LEU A 74 7.47 -3.52 5.35
C LEU A 74 8.22 -2.54 6.25
N SER A 75 7.50 -1.64 6.93
CA SER A 75 8.09 -0.55 7.71
C SER A 75 8.63 -0.97 9.08
N ASP A 76 8.58 -2.28 9.41
CA ASP A 76 8.89 -2.81 10.76
C ASP A 76 8.18 -2.01 11.87
N VAL A 77 7.03 -1.40 11.56
CA VAL A 77 6.20 -0.71 12.55
C VAL A 77 5.74 -1.77 13.52
N ASP A 78 6.22 -1.67 14.75
CA ASP A 78 5.76 -2.50 15.84
C ASP A 78 4.27 -2.23 16.03
N THR A 79 3.43 -3.14 15.51
CA THR A 79 1.97 -3.01 15.58
C THR A 79 1.45 -3.16 17.02
N ALA A 80 2.33 -3.40 18.00
CA ALA A 80 2.04 -3.30 19.43
C ALA A 80 2.02 -1.84 19.93
N ILE A 81 1.53 -0.90 19.11
CA ILE A 81 1.11 0.40 19.64
C ILE A 81 -0.10 0.13 20.53
N GLU A 82 0.11 0.12 21.85
CA GLU A 82 -1.01 0.08 22.77
C GLU A 82 -1.94 1.27 22.48
N PRO A 83 -3.26 1.05 22.41
CA PRO A 83 -4.19 2.13 22.18
C PRO A 83 -3.99 3.17 23.29
N VAL A 84 -3.68 4.41 22.89
CA VAL A 84 -3.71 5.55 23.81
C VAL A 84 -5.18 5.72 24.22
N VAL A 85 -5.52 5.20 25.39
CA VAL A 85 -6.81 5.44 26.04
C VAL A 85 -6.72 6.85 26.61
N GLU A 86 -7.42 7.79 25.98
CA GLU A 86 -7.66 9.12 26.54
C GLU A 86 -8.84 9.07 27.53
#